data_AF-A0A7H8S427-F1
#
_entry.id   AF-A0A7H8S427-F1
#
_cell.length_a   1.000
_cell.length_b   1.000
_cell.length_c   1.000
_cell.angle_alpha   90.00
_cell.angle_beta   90.00
_cell.angle_gamma   90.00
#
_symmetry.space_group_name_H-M   'P 1'
#
loop_
_entity.id
_entity.type
_entity.pdbx_description
1 polymer ?
#
loop_
_entity_poly.entity_id
_entity_poly.type
_entity_poly.pdbx_seq_one_letter_code
_entity_poly.pdbx_strand_id
1 'polypeptide(L)'
;MSKTKLRTLLACWLLILILCSNIYIAVNDFQLAVSYLVLCAGAVILHTKIAGMIFHVFGSFTIMIGYAGIFIFDTFTPLKLFFPSFLIISCILFMLITLITTGLWNRLACVLLGMAGGELLYNIVVSSYFATDVIGDKRFFDFILVVTVAIICQDFLLTLKQKLTQKLHKKNTNSKPLFRKQAQ
;
A
#
# COMPACT_ATOMS: atom_id res chain seq x y z
N MET A 1 22.38 1.12 -3.46
CA MET A 1 22.38 0.15 -2.34
C MET A 1 22.33 -1.25 -2.95
N SER A 2 23.21 -2.19 -2.57
CA SER A 2 23.15 -3.56 -3.14
C SER A 2 21.81 -4.20 -2.76
N LYS A 3 21.13 -4.83 -3.72
CA LYS A 3 19.76 -5.37 -3.57
C LYS A 3 19.60 -6.26 -2.32
N THR A 4 20.67 -6.89 -1.87
CA THR A 4 20.73 -7.76 -0.68
C THR A 4 20.51 -7.01 0.63
N LYS A 5 21.10 -5.82 0.83
CA LYS A 5 21.01 -5.09 2.11
C LYS A 5 19.61 -4.54 2.40
N LEU A 6 18.87 -4.16 1.35
CA LEU A 6 17.51 -3.66 1.49
C LEU A 6 16.53 -4.78 1.85
N ARG A 7 16.73 -5.98 1.29
CA ARG A 7 15.92 -7.17 1.62
C ARG A 7 16.08 -7.60 3.07
N THR A 8 17.32 -7.62 3.58
CA THR A 8 17.59 -7.97 4.98
C THR A 8 17.02 -6.93 5.94
N LEU A 9 17.05 -5.64 5.57
CA LEU A 9 16.48 -4.57 6.38
C LEU A 9 14.95 -4.67 6.46
N LEU A 10 14.27 -4.92 5.33
CA LEU A 10 12.82 -5.12 5.31
C LEU A 10 12.39 -6.37 6.10
N ALA A 11 13.14 -7.47 5.99
CA ALA A 11 12.87 -8.69 6.74
C ALA A 11 13.05 -8.49 8.25
N CYS A 12 14.11 -7.79 8.67
CA CYS A 12 14.32 -7.43 10.07
C CYS A 12 13.19 -6.55 10.59
N TRP A 13 12.79 -5.54 9.82
CA TRP A 13 11.67 -4.65 10.17
C TRP A 13 10.35 -5.41 10.35
N LEU A 14 10.03 -6.34 9.45
CA LEU A 14 8.84 -7.18 9.54
C LEU A 14 8.87 -8.10 10.76
N LEU A 15 10.06 -8.60 11.12
CA LEU A 15 10.25 -9.45 12.30
C LEU A 15 10.03 -8.67 13.60
N ILE A 16 10.54 -7.43 13.68
CA ILE A 16 10.27 -6.52 14.81
C ILE A 16 8.77 -6.23 14.91
N LEU A 17 8.10 -6.02 13.77
CA LEU A 17 6.65 -5.82 13.70
C LEU A 17 5.86 -6.97 14.33
N ILE A 18 6.24 -8.21 14.02
CA ILE A 18 5.61 -9.42 14.58
C ILE A 18 5.88 -9.53 16.09
N LEU A 19 7.12 -9.28 16.54
CA LEU A 19 7.46 -9.30 17.96
C LEU A 19 6.65 -8.28 18.77
N CYS A 20 6.43 -7.09 18.21
CA CYS A 20 5.67 -6.03 18.86
C CYS A 20 4.14 -6.17 18.70
N SER A 21 3.63 -7.17 17.97
CA SER A 21 2.21 -7.29 17.64
C SER A 21 1.30 -7.55 18.84
N ASN A 22 1.82 -8.09 19.95
CA ASN A 22 1.04 -8.39 21.16
C ASN A 22 1.21 -7.31 22.25
N ILE A 23 2.02 -6.28 21.99
CA ILE A 23 2.31 -5.26 22.99
C ILE A 23 1.40 -4.05 22.73
N TYR A 24 0.56 -3.74 23.70
CA TYR A 24 -0.36 -2.61 23.68
C TYR A 24 0.02 -1.63 24.78
N ILE A 25 0.06 -0.34 24.45
CA ILE A 25 0.27 0.74 25.39
C ILE A 25 -1.06 1.46 25.55
N ALA A 26 -1.60 1.50 26.77
CA ALA A 26 -2.76 2.32 27.09
C ALA A 26 -2.29 3.75 27.41
N VAL A 27 -2.82 4.73 26.67
CA VAL A 27 -2.63 6.17 26.91
C VAL A 27 -4.00 6.77 27.15
N ASN A 28 -4.34 7.01 28.42
CA ASN A 28 -5.68 7.41 28.87
C ASN A 28 -6.77 6.46 28.30
N ASP A 29 -7.67 6.98 27.46
CA ASP A 29 -8.74 6.21 26.83
C ASP A 29 -8.28 5.46 25.56
N PHE A 30 -7.10 5.77 25.03
CA PHE A 30 -6.61 5.13 23.80
C PHE A 30 -5.76 3.91 24.11
N GLN A 31 -6.02 2.81 23.41
CA GLN A 31 -5.09 1.69 23.34
C GLN A 31 -4.33 1.77 22.03
N LEU A 32 -3.01 1.81 22.09
CA LEU A 32 -2.14 1.93 20.93
C LEU A 32 -1.22 0.72 20.83
N ALA A 33 -1.25 0.04 19.69
CA ALA A 33 -0.39 -1.10 19.43
C ALA A 33 1.05 -0.65 19.15
N VAL A 34 2.05 -1.25 19.81
CA VAL A 34 3.47 -0.90 19.58
C VAL A 34 3.89 -1.23 18.14
N SER A 35 3.31 -2.30 17.56
CA SER A 35 3.48 -2.65 16.15
C SER A 35 3.12 -1.50 15.21
N TYR A 36 2.11 -0.70 15.52
CA TYR A 36 1.74 0.47 14.73
C TYR A 36 2.84 1.54 14.72
N LEU A 37 3.49 1.82 15.87
CA LEU A 37 4.62 2.76 15.93
C LEU A 37 5.81 2.27 15.11
N VAL A 38 6.11 0.98 15.18
CA VAL A 38 7.17 0.36 14.36
C VAL A 38 6.84 0.48 12.87
N LEU A 39 5.56 0.34 12.49
CA LEU A 39 5.10 0.51 11.12
C LEU A 39 5.28 1.96 10.65
N CYS A 40 4.84 2.94 11.45
CA CYS A 40 5.01 4.35 11.17
C CYS A 40 6.48 4.72 10.98
N ALA A 41 7.35 4.28 11.88
CA ALA A 41 8.79 4.54 11.79
C ALA A 41 9.39 4.00 10.48
N GLY A 42 9.04 2.76 10.11
CA GLY A 42 9.52 2.18 8.85
C GLY A 42 8.93 2.85 7.60
N ALA A 43 7.67 3.27 7.63
CA ALA A 43 7.04 4.01 6.55
C ALA A 43 7.75 5.37 6.31
N VAL A 44 8.06 6.11 7.38
CA VAL A 44 8.82 7.37 7.29
C VAL A 44 10.22 7.13 6.73
N ILE A 45 10.94 6.12 7.24
CA ILE A 45 12.27 5.77 6.73
C ILE A 45 12.21 5.44 5.23
N LEU A 46 11.23 4.66 4.80
CA LEU A 46 11.06 4.31 3.39
C LEU A 46 10.78 5.55 2.53
N HIS A 47 9.99 6.49 3.05
CA HIS A 47 9.66 7.73 2.38
C HIS A 47 10.87 8.67 2.22
N THR A 48 11.80 8.70 3.18
CA THR A 48 13.05 9.50 3.09
C THR A 48 14.02 8.99 2.02
N LYS A 49 13.89 7.74 1.57
CA LYS A 49 14.79 7.13 0.57
C LYS A 49 14.35 7.39 -0.87
N ILE A 50 13.18 7.97 -1.08
CA ILE A 50 12.57 8.19 -2.40
C ILE A 50 12.79 9.64 -2.84
N ALA A 51 13.18 9.83 -4.10
CA ALA A 51 13.32 11.16 -4.70
C ALA A 51 11.93 11.76 -5.00
N GLY A 52 11.75 13.07 -4.80
CA GLY A 52 10.45 13.73 -4.99
C GLY A 52 9.55 13.73 -3.75
N MET A 53 10.16 13.87 -2.56
CA MET A 53 9.50 13.77 -1.25
C MET A 53 8.21 14.60 -1.14
N ILE A 54 8.17 15.82 -1.67
CA ILE A 54 7.00 16.70 -1.55
C ILE A 54 5.77 16.10 -2.22
N PHE A 55 5.88 15.64 -3.47
CA PHE A 55 4.75 15.04 -4.19
C PHE A 55 4.25 13.76 -3.50
N HIS A 56 5.17 12.94 -3.00
CA HIS A 56 4.83 11.71 -2.28
C HIS A 56 4.19 11.99 -0.91
N VAL A 57 4.57 13.06 -0.22
CA VAL A 57 3.92 13.50 1.03
C VAL A 57 2.48 13.93 0.74
N PHE A 58 2.25 14.76 -0.29
CA PHE A 58 0.89 15.15 -0.68
C PHE A 58 0.04 13.94 -1.09
N GLY A 59 0.61 13.00 -1.86
CA GLY A 59 -0.07 11.76 -2.21
C GLY A 59 -0.44 10.91 -0.99
N SER A 60 0.47 10.78 -0.01
CA SER A 60 0.22 10.10 1.25
C SER A 60 -0.88 10.79 2.06
N PHE A 61 -0.90 12.13 2.06
CA PHE A 61 -1.93 12.93 2.72
C PHE A 61 -3.31 12.74 2.09
N THR A 62 -3.39 12.69 0.75
CA THR A 62 -4.63 12.34 0.05
C THR A 62 -5.12 10.94 0.42
N ILE A 63 -4.22 9.96 0.52
CA ILE A 63 -4.55 8.59 0.93
C ILE A 63 -5.02 8.57 2.39
N MET A 64 -4.37 9.33 3.27
CA MET A 64 -4.77 9.47 4.68
C MET A 64 -6.21 9.99 4.80
N ILE A 65 -6.55 11.07 4.10
CA ILE A 65 -7.91 11.61 4.10
C ILE A 65 -8.89 10.61 3.48
N GLY A 66 -8.51 9.96 2.38
CA GLY A 66 -9.32 8.95 1.71
C GLY A 66 -9.62 7.76 2.63
N TYR A 67 -8.61 7.23 3.31
CA TYR A 67 -8.74 6.13 4.27
C TYR A 67 -9.70 6.50 5.40
N ALA A 68 -9.44 7.62 6.08
CA ALA A 68 -10.28 8.08 7.18
C ALA A 68 -11.72 8.34 6.72
N GLY A 69 -11.90 8.99 5.57
CA GLY A 69 -13.21 9.31 5.01
C GLY A 69 -14.03 8.05 4.68
N ILE A 70 -13.42 7.03 4.08
CA ILE A 70 -14.11 5.77 3.75
C ILE A 70 -14.48 5.02 5.03
N PHE A 71 -13.60 4.99 6.04
CA PHE A 71 -13.90 4.34 7.32
C PHE A 71 -15.03 5.04 8.08
N ILE A 72 -15.04 6.38 8.08
CA ILE A 72 -16.15 7.17 8.62
C ILE A 72 -17.44 6.86 7.85
N PHE A 73 -17.38 6.83 6.52
CA PHE A 73 -18.54 6.52 5.69
C PHE A 73 -19.09 5.11 5.95
N ASP A 74 -18.23 4.10 6.12
CA ASP A 74 -18.61 2.73 6.50
C ASP A 74 -19.17 2.63 7.94
N THR A 75 -18.83 3.59 8.80
CA THR A 75 -19.42 3.69 10.15
C THR A 75 -20.86 4.21 10.10
N PHE A 76 -21.16 5.17 9.22
CA PHE A 76 -22.49 5.78 9.12
C PHE A 76 -23.46 5.08 8.16
N THR A 77 -22.95 4.29 7.20
CA THR A 77 -23.78 3.63 6.18
C THR A 77 -23.88 2.12 6.42
N PRO A 78 -25.04 1.49 6.16
CA PRO A 78 -25.25 0.05 6.36
C PRO A 78 -24.68 -0.79 5.20
N LEU A 79 -23.58 -0.37 4.56
CA LEU A 79 -22.98 -1.07 3.42
C LEU A 79 -22.51 -2.49 3.77
N LYS A 80 -22.22 -2.72 5.06
CA LYS A 80 -21.92 -4.03 5.67
C LYS A 80 -22.96 -5.11 5.38
N LEU A 81 -24.21 -4.75 5.09
CA LEU A 81 -25.28 -5.70 4.80
C LEU A 81 -25.15 -6.35 3.42
N PHE A 82 -24.54 -5.66 2.45
CA PHE A 82 -24.47 -6.12 1.06
C PHE A 82 -23.11 -6.69 0.69
N PHE A 83 -22.04 -6.14 1.27
CA PHE A 83 -20.67 -6.53 0.92
C PHE A 83 -19.76 -6.50 2.15
N PRO A 84 -18.73 -7.36 2.20
CA PRO A 84 -17.75 -7.30 3.26
C PRO A 84 -16.94 -5.99 3.15
N SER A 85 -17.02 -5.13 4.18
CA SER A 85 -16.32 -3.83 4.24
C SER A 85 -14.84 -3.95 3.94
N PHE A 86 -14.23 -5.08 4.31
CA PHE A 86 -12.83 -5.38 4.05
C PHE A 86 -12.43 -5.26 2.57
N LEU A 87 -13.26 -5.79 1.67
CA LEU A 87 -12.98 -5.76 0.22
C LEU A 87 -13.22 -4.38 -0.37
N ILE A 88 -14.29 -3.70 0.05
CA ILE A 88 -14.64 -2.38 -0.47
C ILE A 88 -13.55 -1.37 -0.13
N ILE A 89 -13.16 -1.29 1.14
CA ILE A 89 -12.15 -0.35 1.62
C ILE A 89 -10.83 -0.61 0.90
N SER A 90 -10.36 -1.86 0.90
CA SER A 90 -9.12 -2.24 0.22
C SER A 90 -9.13 -1.92 -1.28
N CYS A 91 -10.26 -2.14 -1.95
CA CYS A 91 -10.42 -1.86 -3.38
C CYS A 91 -10.34 -0.36 -3.69
N ILE A 92 -11.05 0.47 -2.93
CA ILE A 92 -11.04 1.92 -3.12
C ILE A 92 -9.64 2.49 -2.84
N LEU A 93 -8.99 2.04 -1.76
CA LEU A 93 -7.61 2.43 -1.45
C LEU A 93 -6.63 2.01 -2.55
N PHE A 94 -6.78 0.81 -3.10
CA PHE A 94 -5.98 0.33 -4.22
C PHE A 94 -6.19 1.17 -5.51
N MET A 95 -7.42 1.61 -5.80
CA MET A 95 -7.68 2.52 -6.91
C MET A 95 -7.02 3.88 -6.67
N LEU A 96 -7.16 4.43 -5.47
CA LEU A 96 -6.62 5.74 -5.12
C LEU A 96 -5.09 5.77 -5.26
N ILE A 97 -4.38 4.75 -4.77
CA ILE A 97 -2.92 4.69 -4.90
C ILE A 97 -2.47 4.56 -6.35
N THR A 98 -3.19 3.75 -7.14
CA THR A 98 -2.86 3.52 -8.55
C THR A 98 -2.95 4.81 -9.35
N LEU A 99 -3.90 5.67 -9.01
CA LEU A 99 -4.13 6.97 -9.67
C LEU A 99 -3.05 8.00 -9.30
N ILE A 100 -2.64 8.04 -8.02
CA ILE A 100 -1.77 9.12 -7.50
C ILE A 100 -0.28 8.86 -7.79
N THR A 101 0.17 7.61 -7.69
CA THR A 101 1.61 7.31 -7.73
C THR A 101 2.01 6.33 -8.82
N THR A 102 3.17 6.61 -9.43
CA THR A 102 3.83 5.75 -10.41
C THR A 102 5.07 5.11 -9.80
N GLY A 103 5.27 3.82 -10.08
CA GLY A 103 6.38 3.02 -9.55
C GLY A 103 6.04 2.28 -8.25
N LEU A 104 6.51 1.02 -8.15
CA LEU A 104 6.20 0.11 -7.06
C LEU A 104 6.62 0.66 -5.68
N TRP A 105 7.87 1.12 -5.54
CA TRP A 105 8.40 1.60 -4.26
C TRP A 105 7.70 2.86 -3.76
N ASN A 106 7.37 3.76 -4.69
CA ASN A 106 6.64 4.99 -4.42
C ASN A 106 5.22 4.66 -3.93
N ARG A 107 4.54 3.71 -4.59
CA ARG A 107 3.22 3.24 -4.19
C ARG A 107 3.23 2.67 -2.79
N LEU A 108 4.19 1.81 -2.47
CA LEU A 108 4.30 1.19 -1.16
C LEU A 108 4.57 2.21 -0.04
N ALA A 109 5.50 3.14 -0.27
CA ALA A 109 5.79 4.18 0.72
C ALA A 109 4.58 5.08 0.99
N CYS A 110 3.90 5.54 -0.06
CA CYS A 110 2.73 6.39 0.08
C CYS A 110 1.54 5.68 0.74
N VAL A 111 1.34 4.38 0.44
CA VAL A 111 0.27 3.59 1.05
C VAL A 111 0.53 3.33 2.52
N LEU A 112 1.74 2.91 2.89
CA LEU A 112 2.07 2.62 4.29
C LEU A 112 1.94 3.87 5.15
N LEU A 113 2.47 5.00 4.68
CA LEU A 113 2.39 6.26 5.41
C LEU A 113 0.96 6.81 5.43
N GLY A 114 0.26 6.76 4.28
CA GLY A 114 -1.11 7.25 4.15
C GLY A 114 -2.11 6.45 4.97
N MET A 115 -2.04 5.12 4.96
CA MET A 115 -2.93 4.28 5.77
C MET A 115 -2.64 4.42 7.26
N ALA A 116 -1.36 4.49 7.66
CA ALA A 116 -1.03 4.73 9.06
C ALA A 116 -1.55 6.10 9.53
N GLY A 117 -1.29 7.17 8.77
CA GLY A 117 -1.85 8.49 9.07
C GLY A 117 -3.39 8.48 9.07
N GLY A 118 -4.01 7.72 8.16
CA GLY A 118 -5.46 7.59 8.05
C GLY A 118 -6.09 6.91 9.24
N GLU A 119 -5.48 5.83 9.74
CA GLU A 119 -5.89 5.10 10.94
C GLU A 119 -5.84 6.02 12.17
N LEU A 120 -4.76 6.79 12.31
CA LEU A 120 -4.64 7.77 13.39
C LEU A 120 -5.68 8.88 13.28
N LEU A 121 -5.89 9.42 12.07
CA LEU A 121 -6.88 10.47 11.83
C LEU A 121 -8.31 9.97 12.10
N TYR A 122 -8.64 8.76 11.66
CA TYR A 122 -9.93 8.11 11.92
C TYR A 122 -10.18 7.98 13.43
N ASN A 123 -9.22 7.42 14.17
CA ASN A 123 -9.38 7.21 15.60
C ASN A 123 -9.51 8.53 16.38
N ILE A 124 -8.80 9.60 15.97
CA ILE A 124 -8.95 10.93 16.59
C ILE A 124 -10.35 11.52 16.33
N VAL A 125 -10.90 11.35 15.13
CA VAL A 125 -12.23 11.86 14.80
C VAL A 125 -13.30 11.07 15.55
N VAL A 126 -13.20 9.73 15.53
CA VAL A 126 -14.21 8.83 16.13
C VAL A 126 -14.16 8.85 17.66
N SER A 127 -13.00 9.03 18.29
CA SER A 127 -12.89 9.13 19.75
C SER A 127 -13.71 10.28 20.35
N SER A 128 -14.04 11.29 19.54
CA SER A 128 -14.91 12.40 19.98
C SER A 128 -16.40 12.02 20.02
N TYR A 129 -16.81 10.93 19.35
CA TYR A 129 -18.20 10.53 19.18
C TYR A 129 -18.53 9.16 19.80
N PHE A 130 -17.57 8.23 19.86
CA PHE A 130 -17.76 6.85 20.33
C PHE A 130 -16.62 6.41 21.25
N ALA A 131 -16.82 5.30 21.96
CA ALA A 131 -15.75 4.66 22.73
C ALA A 131 -14.55 4.36 21.81
N THR A 132 -13.36 4.65 22.33
CA THR A 132 -12.08 4.54 21.65
C THR A 132 -11.78 3.09 21.27
N ASP A 133 -11.53 2.86 19.97
CA ASP A 133 -11.07 1.57 19.47
C ASP A 133 -9.54 1.49 19.53
N VAL A 134 -8.99 0.28 19.42
CA VAL A 134 -7.54 0.05 19.52
C VAL A 134 -6.85 0.55 18.24
N ILE A 135 -5.97 1.54 18.36
CA ILE A 135 -5.21 2.09 17.23
C ILE A 135 -4.18 1.03 16.78
N GLY A 136 -4.30 0.62 15.52
CA GLY A 136 -3.42 -0.39 14.93
C GLY A 136 -3.76 -1.82 15.36
N ASP A 137 -5.04 -2.13 15.48
CA ASP A 137 -5.52 -3.49 15.71
C ASP A 137 -5.16 -4.45 14.55
N LYS A 138 -5.34 -5.75 14.75
CA LYS A 138 -5.11 -6.80 13.75
C LYS A 138 -5.81 -6.50 12.42
N ARG A 139 -7.02 -5.91 12.48
CA ARG A 139 -7.78 -5.49 11.29
C ARG A 139 -6.99 -4.51 10.42
N PHE A 140 -6.32 -3.53 11.03
CA PHE A 140 -5.49 -2.55 10.32
C PHE A 140 -4.35 -3.24 9.56
N PHE A 141 -3.68 -4.21 10.19
CA PHE A 141 -2.63 -4.99 9.53
C PHE A 141 -3.15 -5.87 8.39
N ASP A 142 -4.35 -6.46 8.51
CA ASP A 142 -4.99 -7.20 7.42
C ASP A 142 -5.26 -6.30 6.20
N PHE A 143 -5.71 -5.06 6.43
CA PHE A 143 -5.89 -4.06 5.37
C PHE A 143 -4.57 -3.71 4.68
N ILE A 144 -3.51 -3.44 5.46
CA ILE A 144 -2.18 -3.16 4.90
C ILE A 144 -1.72 -4.33 4.04
N LEU A 145 -1.88 -5.56 4.52
CA LEU A 145 -1.44 -6.76 3.82
C LEU A 145 -2.17 -6.89 2.48
N VAL A 146 -3.49 -6.74 2.46
CA VAL A 146 -4.28 -6.90 1.24
C VAL A 146 -3.99 -5.82 0.22
N VAL A 147 -3.89 -4.56 0.64
CA VAL A 147 -3.54 -3.46 -0.27
C VAL A 147 -2.12 -3.66 -0.82
N THR A 148 -1.17 -4.08 0.02
CA THR A 148 0.21 -4.35 -0.40
C THR A 148 0.28 -5.49 -1.42
N VAL A 149 -0.43 -6.60 -1.16
CA VAL A 149 -0.53 -7.74 -2.09
C VAL A 149 -1.17 -7.31 -3.41
N ALA A 150 -2.22 -6.48 -3.38
CA ALA A 150 -2.87 -5.97 -4.58
C ALA A 150 -1.91 -5.13 -5.45
N ILE A 151 -1.11 -4.26 -4.83
CA ILE A 151 -0.09 -3.44 -5.52
C ILE A 151 0.99 -4.31 -6.15
N ILE A 152 1.50 -5.31 -5.43
CA ILE A 152 2.50 -6.25 -5.94
C ILE A 152 1.92 -7.06 -7.12
N CYS A 153 0.68 -7.53 -6.99
CA CYS A 153 0.00 -8.27 -8.04
C CYS A 153 -0.15 -7.41 -9.31
N GLN A 154 -0.54 -6.14 -9.16
CA GLN A 154 -0.65 -5.20 -10.27
C GLN A 154 0.70 -5.00 -10.97
N ASP A 155 1.78 -4.77 -10.23
CA ASP A 155 3.13 -4.58 -10.80
C ASP A 155 3.63 -5.84 -11.52
N PHE A 156 3.33 -7.02 -10.95
CA PHE A 156 3.62 -8.31 -11.58
C PHE A 156 2.86 -8.47 -12.91
N LEU A 157 1.56 -8.14 -12.94
CA LEU A 157 0.74 -8.19 -14.16
C LEU A 157 1.25 -7.22 -15.24
N LEU A 158 1.65 -6.00 -14.86
CA LEU A 158 2.24 -5.02 -15.78
C LEU A 158 3.55 -5.54 -16.37
N THR A 159 4.43 -6.09 -15.54
CA THR A 159 5.70 -6.67 -15.96
C THR A 159 5.49 -7.88 -16.89
N LEU A 160 4.49 -8.72 -16.58
CA LEU A 160 4.14 -9.89 -17.40
C LEU A 160 3.62 -9.46 -18.77
N LYS A 161 2.71 -8.48 -18.84
CA LYS A 161 2.21 -7.92 -20.10
C LYS A 161 3.35 -7.37 -20.96
N GLN A 162 4.26 -6.60 -20.36
CA GLN A 162 5.41 -6.05 -21.09
C GLN A 162 6.31 -7.15 -21.67
N LYS A 163 6.59 -8.20 -20.91
CA LYS A 163 7.38 -9.36 -21.40
C LYS A 163 6.67 -10.14 -22.51
N LEU A 164 5.35 -10.31 -22.41
CA LEU A 164 4.55 -10.97 -23.44
C LEU A 164 4.54 -10.17 -24.75
N THR A 165 4.30 -8.86 -24.67
CA THR A 165 4.33 -7.98 -25.84
C THR A 165 5.71 -7.96 -26.50
N GLN A 166 6.79 -7.91 -25.71
CA GLN A 166 8.16 -8.01 -26.26
C GLN A 166 8.44 -9.35 -26.93
N LYS A 167 8.00 -10.47 -26.35
CA LYS A 167 8.14 -11.79 -26.98
C LYS A 167 7.32 -11.92 -28.28
N LEU A 168 6.12 -11.36 -28.32
CA LEU A 168 5.28 -11.32 -29.51
C LEU A 168 5.90 -10.46 -30.61
N HIS A 169 6.44 -9.29 -30.27
CA HIS A 169 7.09 -8.41 -31.26
C HIS A 169 8.41 -9.00 -31.79
N LYS A 170 9.21 -9.65 -30.94
CA LYS A 170 10.43 -10.37 -31.34
C LYS A 170 10.15 -11.60 -32.22
N LYS A 171 8.99 -12.24 -32.05
CA LYS A 171 8.53 -13.34 -32.93
C LYS A 171 8.06 -12.82 -34.29
N ASN A 172 7.52 -11.59 -34.35
CA ASN A 172 7.04 -10.98 -35.59
C ASN A 172 8.17 -10.38 -36.47
N THR A 173 9.29 -9.93 -35.88
CA THR A 173 10.44 -9.42 -36.66
C THR A 173 11.36 -10.50 -37.24
N ASN A 174 11.27 -11.75 -36.76
CA ASN A 174 12.05 -12.88 -37.29
C ASN A 174 11.37 -13.63 -38.46
N SER A 175 10.20 -13.19 -38.93
CA SER A 175 9.44 -13.89 -39.98
C SER A 175 9.54 -13.30 -41.39
N LYS A 176 10.27 -12.19 -41.64
CA LYS A 176 10.58 -11.72 -43.01
C LYS A 176 11.95 -11.04 -43.08
N PRO A 177 12.90 -11.63 -43.81
CA PRO A 177 13.22 -11.08 -45.13
C PRO A 177 13.30 -12.19 -46.16
N LEU A 178 12.18 -12.48 -46.84
CA LEU A 178 12.11 -13.52 -47.88
C LEU A 178 11.90 -12.94 -49.29
N PHE A 179 12.32 -11.71 -49.53
CA PHE A 179 12.41 -11.14 -50.89
C PHE A 179 13.64 -10.25 -51.03
N ARG A 180 14.81 -10.89 -51.06
CA ARG A 180 16.00 -10.31 -51.71
C ARG A 180 16.78 -11.45 -52.36
N LYS A 181 16.28 -11.94 -53.50
CA LYS A 181 17.03 -12.61 -54.58
C LYS A 181 16.06 -13.21 -55.59
N GLN A 182 15.70 -12.43 -56.61
CA GLN A 182 15.66 -12.86 -58.01
C GLN A 182 16.08 -11.61 -58.80
N ALA A 183 17.33 -11.58 -59.26
CA ALA A 183 17.76 -11.91 -60.63
C ALA A 183 17.43 -10.72 -61.57
N GLN A 184 18.44 -9.92 -61.91
CA GLN A 184 19.34 -10.07 -63.08
C GLN A 184 18.73 -9.45 -64.32
#